data_AF-A0A961E070-F1
#
_entry.id   AF-A0A961E070-F1
#
_cell.length_a   1.000
_cell.length_b   1.000
_cell.length_c   1.000
_cell.angle_alpha   90.00
_cell.angle_beta   90.00
_cell.angle_gamma   90.00
#
_symmetry.space_group_name_H-M   'P 1'
#
loop_
_entity.id
_entity.type
_entity.pdbx_description
1 polymer ?
#
loop_
_entity_poly.entity_id
_entity_poly.type
_entity_poly.pdbx_seq_one_letter_code
_entity_poly.pdbx_strand_id
1 'polypeptide(L)'
;MTAAVTAKGERRRFALVCAAADLLCEGGFEAVRHRAVAERAGLPLASTTYYFSSLEELIENAVEYLGAAEVADLRTRVKALPRRRRGADAAADVLVDLLASDPTREQLISRYERYIACARHPGLRSVEQRLHDQRVDAVSEAMARSGRRARPDMMTALLYAVDGAVVSALIGDGDGPRESVHATLVDVIDVLAPIDQRI
;
A
#
# COMPACT_ATOMS: atom_id res chain seq x y z
N MET A 1 -13.36 31.65 -10.60
CA MET A 1 -12.76 31.46 -11.94
C MET A 1 -11.74 30.34 -11.85
N THR A 2 -12.10 29.13 -12.27
CA THR A 2 -11.20 27.98 -12.38
C THR A 2 -10.29 28.22 -13.58
N ALA A 3 -9.05 28.67 -13.34
CA ALA A 3 -8.04 28.77 -14.38
C ALA A 3 -7.84 27.38 -14.99
N ALA A 4 -7.92 27.26 -16.32
CA ALA A 4 -7.68 26.01 -17.01
C ALA A 4 -6.31 25.45 -16.58
N VAL A 5 -6.31 24.24 -16.03
CA VAL A 5 -5.08 23.60 -15.55
C VAL A 5 -4.20 23.33 -16.75
N THR A 6 -3.06 24.01 -16.83
CA THR A 6 -2.09 23.79 -17.91
C THR A 6 -1.26 22.55 -17.61
N ALA A 7 -0.82 21.81 -18.64
CA ALA A 7 0.06 20.65 -18.46
C ALA A 7 1.34 20.97 -17.66
N LYS A 8 1.81 22.23 -17.72
CA LYS A 8 2.93 22.72 -16.88
C LYS A 8 2.54 22.82 -15.40
N GLY A 9 1.32 23.27 -15.13
CA GLY A 9 0.76 23.32 -13.78
C GLY A 9 0.59 21.94 -13.16
N GLU A 10 0.07 20.97 -13.93
CA GLU A 10 -0.08 19.58 -13.48
C GLU A 10 1.26 18.96 -13.10
N ARG A 11 2.28 19.13 -13.95
CA ARG A 11 3.64 18.63 -13.66
C ARG A 11 4.22 19.21 -12.37
N ARG A 12 3.98 20.50 -12.09
CA ARG A 12 4.45 21.15 -10.85
C ARG A 12 3.68 20.66 -9.63
N ARG A 13 2.35 20.55 -9.74
CA ARG A 13 1.53 19.97 -8.67
C ARG A 13 1.99 18.54 -8.37
N PHE A 14 2.20 17.73 -9.39
CA PHE A 14 2.68 16.35 -9.25
C PHE A 14 4.07 16.28 -8.62
N ALA A 15 5.02 17.14 -9.01
CA ALA A 15 6.35 17.21 -8.40
C ALA A 15 6.28 17.51 -6.89
N LEU A 16 5.36 18.37 -6.44
CA LEU A 16 5.14 18.61 -5.01
C LEU A 16 4.57 17.38 -4.30
N VAL A 17 3.65 16.63 -4.92
CA VAL A 17 3.12 15.38 -4.36
C VAL A 17 4.22 14.33 -4.22
N CYS A 18 5.05 14.13 -5.25
CA CYS A 18 6.18 13.19 -5.18
C CYS A 18 7.17 13.60 -4.09
N ALA A 19 7.53 14.89 -4.02
CA ALA A 19 8.43 15.39 -2.99
C ALA A 19 7.88 15.19 -1.57
N ALA A 20 6.58 15.38 -1.36
CA ALA A 20 5.93 15.10 -0.08
C ALA A 20 5.89 13.59 0.23
N ALA A 21 5.65 12.75 -0.78
CA ALA A 21 5.68 11.29 -0.65
C ALA A 21 7.07 10.77 -0.26
N ASP A 22 8.13 11.29 -0.88
CA ASP A 22 9.51 10.93 -0.53
C ASP A 22 9.83 11.31 0.92
N LEU A 23 9.43 12.51 1.35
CA LEU A 23 9.59 12.95 2.74
C LEU A 23 8.81 12.09 3.74
N LEU A 24 7.60 11.64 3.40
CA LEU A 24 6.81 10.70 4.23
C LEU A 24 7.53 9.36 4.39
N CYS A 25 8.16 8.85 3.34
CA CYS A 25 8.92 7.61 3.38
C CYS A 25 10.23 7.74 4.17
N GLU A 26 10.91 8.89 4.07
CA GLU A 26 12.20 9.14 4.72
C GLU A 26 12.09 9.49 6.21
N GLY A 27 11.07 10.27 6.61
CA GLY A 27 11.00 10.85 7.95
C GLY A 27 9.59 10.98 8.51
N GLY A 28 8.62 10.27 7.94
CA GLY A 28 7.23 10.26 8.40
C GLY A 28 6.53 11.61 8.24
N PHE A 29 5.40 11.76 8.93
CA PHE A 29 4.54 12.95 8.83
C PHE A 29 5.24 14.24 9.29
N GLU A 30 6.14 14.15 10.28
CA GLU A 30 6.86 15.31 10.81
C GLU A 30 7.86 15.91 9.82
N ALA A 31 8.38 15.11 8.88
CA ALA A 31 9.27 15.58 7.83
C ALA A 31 8.54 16.42 6.75
N VAL A 32 7.22 16.29 6.63
CA VAL A 32 6.44 17.00 5.62
C VAL A 32 6.10 18.40 6.10
N ARG A 33 6.80 19.39 5.53
CA ARG A 33 6.55 20.83 5.73
C ARG A 33 6.55 21.53 4.38
N HIS A 34 5.78 22.61 4.22
CA HIS A 34 5.76 23.37 2.96
C HIS A 34 7.15 23.72 2.44
N ARG A 35 8.03 24.20 3.32
CA ARG A 35 9.41 24.54 2.93
C ARG A 35 10.22 23.33 2.47
N ALA A 36 10.17 22.23 3.23
CA ALA A 36 10.88 21.00 2.90
C ALA A 36 10.40 20.42 1.55
N VAL A 37 9.08 20.42 1.32
CA VAL A 37 8.50 19.94 0.06
C VAL A 37 8.90 20.82 -1.11
N ALA A 38 8.82 22.15 -0.96
CA ALA A 38 9.18 23.09 -2.02
C ALA A 38 10.66 22.94 -2.41
N GLU A 39 11.54 22.83 -1.41
CA GLU A 39 12.98 22.60 -1.61
C GLU A 39 13.24 21.26 -2.32
N ARG A 40 12.63 20.17 -1.85
CA ARG A 40 12.77 18.84 -2.46
C ARG A 40 12.25 18.79 -3.90
N ALA A 41 11.16 19.48 -4.19
CA ALA A 41 10.61 19.58 -5.54
C ALA A 41 11.38 20.53 -6.46
N GLY A 42 12.34 21.31 -5.93
CA GLY A 42 13.02 22.36 -6.69
C GLY A 42 12.08 23.48 -7.14
N LEU A 43 11.04 23.78 -6.35
CA LEU A 43 10.02 24.77 -6.66
C LEU A 43 10.01 25.93 -5.63
N PRO A 44 9.62 27.15 -6.04
CA PRO A 44 9.44 28.25 -5.08
C PRO A 44 8.45 27.88 -3.98
N LEU A 45 8.69 28.34 -2.74
CA LEU A 45 7.79 28.12 -1.59
C LEU A 45 6.33 28.50 -1.89
N ALA A 46 6.13 29.61 -2.61
CA ALA A 46 4.78 30.06 -3.02
C ALA A 46 4.02 29.02 -3.89
N SER A 47 4.72 28.04 -4.48
CA SER A 47 4.09 26.97 -5.25
C SER A 47 3.26 26.05 -4.38
N THR A 48 3.67 25.78 -3.12
CA THR A 48 2.93 24.87 -2.26
C THR A 48 1.56 25.43 -1.91
N THR A 49 1.49 26.71 -1.55
CA THR A 49 0.23 27.39 -1.22
C THR A 49 -0.57 27.79 -2.46
N TYR A 50 0.04 27.83 -3.64
CA TYR A 50 -0.66 28.00 -4.91
C TYR A 50 -1.40 26.73 -5.36
N TYR A 51 -0.79 25.55 -5.20
CA TYR A 51 -1.36 24.28 -5.67
C TYR A 51 -2.16 23.51 -4.61
N PHE A 52 -1.94 23.79 -3.33
CA PHE A 52 -2.61 23.14 -2.21
C PHE A 52 -3.10 24.20 -1.23
N SER A 53 -4.35 24.05 -0.80
CA SER A 53 -5.01 24.92 0.16
C SER A 53 -4.46 24.79 1.58
N SER A 54 -3.88 23.64 1.91
CA SER A 54 -3.23 23.39 3.19
C SER A 54 -2.10 22.36 3.10
N LEU A 55 -1.33 22.21 4.18
CA LEU A 55 -0.32 21.15 4.31
C LEU A 55 -0.99 19.77 4.39
N GLU A 56 -2.14 19.69 5.05
CA GLU A 56 -2.94 18.47 5.15
C GLU A 56 -3.39 18.01 3.77
N GLU A 57 -3.92 18.88 2.91
CA GLU A 57 -4.32 18.49 1.54
C GLU A 57 -3.14 17.90 0.75
N LEU A 58 -1.94 18.49 0.89
CA LEU A 58 -0.73 17.98 0.26
C LEU A 58 -0.33 16.60 0.82
N ILE A 59 -0.40 16.41 2.13
CA ILE A 59 -0.16 15.11 2.78
C ILE A 59 -1.17 14.07 2.29
N GLU A 60 -2.45 14.42 2.19
CA GLU A 60 -3.49 13.51 1.70
C GLU A 60 -3.19 13.04 0.27
N ASN A 61 -2.80 13.96 -0.61
CA ASN A 61 -2.40 13.63 -1.99
C ASN A 61 -1.14 12.74 -2.03
N ALA A 62 -0.18 12.96 -1.12
CA ALA A 62 1.03 12.15 -1.03
C ALA A 62 0.75 10.73 -0.53
N VAL A 63 -0.13 10.57 0.47
CA VAL A 63 -0.58 9.27 0.96
C VAL A 63 -1.34 8.51 -0.13
N GLU A 64 -2.24 9.18 -0.85
CA GLU A 64 -2.96 8.58 -1.99
C GLU A 64 -1.98 8.13 -3.09
N TYR A 65 -1.00 8.97 -3.43
CA TYR A 65 0.03 8.64 -4.42
C TYR A 65 0.82 7.38 -4.05
N LEU A 66 1.32 7.30 -2.81
CA LEU A 66 2.08 6.15 -2.33
C LEU A 66 1.22 4.88 -2.31
N GLY A 67 -0.01 4.96 -1.81
CA GLY A 67 -0.91 3.80 -1.77
C GLY A 67 -1.29 3.31 -3.18
N ALA A 68 -1.54 4.23 -4.12
CA ALA A 68 -1.80 3.90 -5.51
C ALA A 68 -0.58 3.24 -6.18
N ALA A 69 0.63 3.70 -5.89
CA ALA A 69 1.86 3.08 -6.38
C ALA A 69 2.06 1.66 -5.84
N GLU A 70 1.83 1.44 -4.54
CA GLU A 70 1.88 0.11 -3.91
C GLU A 70 0.89 -0.88 -4.54
N VAL A 71 -0.34 -0.45 -4.79
CA VAL A 71 -1.35 -1.28 -5.46
C VAL A 71 -1.00 -1.54 -6.93
N ALA A 72 -0.44 -0.57 -7.63
CA ALA A 72 -0.02 -0.73 -9.02
C ALA A 72 1.13 -1.74 -9.15
N ASP A 73 2.11 -1.70 -8.24
CA ASP A 73 3.19 -2.69 -8.15
C ASP A 73 2.63 -4.10 -7.87
N LEU A 74 1.79 -4.24 -6.83
CA LEU A 74 1.13 -5.49 -6.49
C LEU A 74 0.41 -6.10 -7.69
N ARG A 75 -0.41 -5.31 -8.40
CA ARG A 75 -1.14 -5.76 -9.59
C ARG A 75 -0.22 -6.21 -10.72
N THR A 76 0.89 -5.50 -10.92
CA THR A 76 1.89 -5.86 -11.94
C THR A 76 2.50 -7.22 -11.63
N ARG A 77 2.86 -7.46 -10.37
CA ARG A 77 3.45 -8.72 -9.91
C ARG A 77 2.46 -9.88 -9.95
N VAL A 78 1.20 -9.64 -9.56
CA VAL A 78 0.11 -10.63 -9.70
C VAL A 78 -0.09 -11.05 -11.16
N LYS A 79 -0.07 -10.09 -12.09
CA LYS A 79 -0.21 -10.38 -13.54
C LYS A 79 0.91 -11.26 -14.07
N ALA A 80 2.12 -11.12 -13.54
CA ALA A 80 3.28 -11.93 -13.89
C ALA A 80 3.24 -13.36 -13.33
N LEU A 81 2.35 -13.67 -12.37
CA LEU A 81 2.26 -15.01 -11.80
C LEU A 81 1.75 -16.04 -12.81
N PRO A 82 2.42 -17.21 -12.92
CA PRO A 82 1.93 -18.30 -13.73
C PRO A 82 0.67 -18.93 -13.11
N ARG A 83 -0.24 -19.37 -13.99
CA ARG A 83 -1.42 -20.13 -13.61
C ARG A 83 -1.05 -21.60 -13.38
N ARG A 84 -1.14 -22.05 -12.14
CA ARG A 84 -0.92 -23.44 -11.74
C ARG A 84 -1.54 -23.71 -10.39
N ARG A 85 -1.95 -24.94 -10.12
CA ARG A 85 -2.40 -25.37 -8.79
C ARG A 85 -1.24 -25.30 -7.81
N ARG A 86 -1.44 -24.65 -6.66
CA ARG A 86 -0.45 -24.55 -5.57
C ARG A 86 -1.02 -25.13 -4.27
N GLY A 87 -0.18 -25.89 -3.56
CA GLY A 87 -0.46 -26.33 -2.18
C GLY A 87 -0.49 -25.17 -1.19
N ALA A 88 -0.63 -25.44 0.11
CA ALA A 88 -0.71 -24.39 1.14
C ALA A 88 0.56 -23.55 1.18
N ASP A 89 1.72 -24.20 1.39
CA ASP A 89 3.02 -23.52 1.50
C ASP A 89 3.33 -22.70 0.25
N ALA A 90 3.26 -23.30 -0.94
CA ALA A 90 3.56 -22.59 -2.19
C ALA A 90 2.61 -21.43 -2.49
N ALA A 91 1.39 -21.42 -1.95
CA ALA A 91 0.46 -20.30 -2.08
C ALA A 91 0.71 -19.23 -1.00
N ALA A 92 1.11 -19.65 0.21
CA ALA A 92 1.60 -18.74 1.25
C ALA A 92 2.86 -18.01 0.78
N ASP A 93 3.85 -18.70 0.19
CA ASP A 93 5.05 -18.11 -0.39
C ASP A 93 4.72 -17.00 -1.40
N VAL A 94 3.76 -17.27 -2.30
CA VAL A 94 3.31 -16.27 -3.28
C VAL A 94 2.75 -15.03 -2.58
N LEU A 95 1.95 -15.20 -1.53
CA LEU A 95 1.37 -14.09 -0.79
C LEU A 95 2.41 -13.33 0.04
N VAL A 96 3.36 -14.04 0.66
CA VAL A 96 4.51 -13.46 1.35
C VAL A 96 5.27 -12.59 0.37
N ASP A 97 5.65 -13.12 -0.80
CA ASP A 97 6.32 -12.35 -1.82
C ASP A 97 5.53 -11.08 -2.17
N LEU A 98 4.26 -11.23 -2.55
CA LEU A 98 3.40 -10.14 -3.00
C LEU A 98 3.15 -9.05 -1.94
N LEU A 99 2.92 -9.43 -0.69
CA LEU A 99 2.39 -8.53 0.35
C LEU A 99 3.44 -8.12 1.38
N ALA A 100 4.36 -9.02 1.67
CA ALA A 100 5.49 -8.80 2.57
C ALA A 100 6.77 -8.98 1.75
N SER A 101 7.00 -8.10 0.78
CA SER A 101 8.29 -8.02 0.05
C SER A 101 9.46 -7.81 1.05
N ASP A 102 10.67 -7.47 0.63
CA ASP A 102 11.76 -7.12 1.57
C ASP A 102 11.86 -5.59 1.78
N PRO A 103 10.87 -4.90 2.39
CA PRO A 103 11.04 -3.50 2.77
C PRO A 103 11.97 -3.39 3.98
N THR A 104 12.61 -2.22 4.12
CA THR A 104 13.28 -1.91 5.37
C THR A 104 12.25 -1.73 6.50
N ARG A 105 12.72 -1.82 7.75
CA ARG A 105 11.87 -1.63 8.92
C ARG A 105 11.18 -0.25 8.90
N GLU A 106 11.89 0.78 8.46
CA GLU A 106 11.41 2.15 8.35
C GLU A 106 10.30 2.29 7.29
N GLN A 107 10.44 1.58 6.16
CA GLN A 107 9.40 1.56 5.12
C GLN A 107 8.11 0.90 5.62
N LEU A 108 8.21 -0.16 6.43
CA LEU A 108 7.04 -0.78 7.06
C LEU A 108 6.39 0.15 8.08
N ILE A 109 7.18 0.78 8.95
CA ILE A 109 6.68 1.75 9.91
C ILE A 109 5.93 2.88 9.18
N SER A 110 6.55 3.49 8.18
CA SER A 110 5.94 4.56 7.37
C SER A 110 4.62 4.10 6.73
N ARG A 111 4.56 2.89 6.17
CA ARG A 111 3.32 2.34 5.59
C ARG A 111 2.20 2.23 6.63
N TYR A 112 2.47 1.66 7.80
CA TYR A 112 1.44 1.47 8.82
C TYR A 112 1.09 2.77 9.57
N GLU A 113 2.03 3.70 9.75
CA GLU A 113 1.73 5.06 10.22
C GLU A 113 0.75 5.76 9.28
N ARG A 114 0.98 5.69 7.96
CA ARG A 114 0.08 6.23 6.95
C ARG A 114 -1.31 5.60 7.03
N TYR A 115 -1.38 4.27 7.11
CA TYR A 115 -2.64 3.54 7.24
C TYR A 115 -3.45 3.99 8.48
N ILE A 116 -2.79 4.10 9.63
CA ILE A 116 -3.45 4.55 10.88
C ILE A 116 -3.85 6.04 10.77
N ALA A 117 -3.03 6.87 10.13
CA ALA A 117 -3.35 8.28 9.92
C ALA A 117 -4.66 8.45 9.12
N CYS A 118 -4.94 7.60 8.12
CA CYS A 118 -6.20 7.63 7.37
C CYS A 118 -7.45 7.56 8.28
N ALA A 119 -7.36 6.93 9.46
CA ALA A 119 -8.48 6.89 10.42
C ALA A 119 -8.83 8.28 10.98
N ARG A 120 -7.83 9.16 11.11
CA ARG A 120 -7.96 10.54 11.62
C ARG A 120 -8.27 11.56 10.53
N HIS A 121 -8.12 11.21 9.26
CA HIS A 121 -8.36 12.08 8.10
C HIS A 121 -9.57 11.62 7.29
N PRO A 122 -10.75 12.25 7.45
CA PRO A 122 -11.97 11.85 6.73
C PRO A 122 -11.80 11.82 5.20
N GLY A 123 -11.02 12.74 4.63
CA GLY A 123 -10.73 12.79 3.19
C GLY A 123 -10.04 11.52 2.67
N LEU A 124 -9.12 10.97 3.47
CA LEU A 124 -8.38 9.75 3.14
C LEU A 124 -9.18 8.47 3.31
N ARG A 125 -10.27 8.45 4.08
CA ARG A 125 -11.05 7.22 4.29
C ARG A 125 -11.58 6.63 2.99
N SER A 126 -12.09 7.48 2.10
CA SER A 126 -12.59 7.03 0.80
C SER A 126 -11.48 6.52 -0.12
N VAL A 127 -10.29 7.13 -0.02
CA VAL A 127 -9.09 6.72 -0.77
C VAL A 127 -8.64 5.35 -0.27
N GLU A 128 -8.50 5.20 1.05
CA GLU A 128 -8.06 3.96 1.68
C GLU A 128 -9.00 2.81 1.38
N GLN A 129 -10.32 3.03 1.44
CA GLN A 129 -11.31 2.02 1.05
C GLN A 129 -11.11 1.57 -0.40
N ARG A 130 -10.95 2.50 -1.34
CA ARG A 130 -10.67 2.16 -2.74
C ARG A 130 -9.36 1.37 -2.88
N LEU A 131 -8.30 1.78 -2.19
CA LEU A 131 -7.00 1.08 -2.26
C LEU A 131 -7.09 -0.33 -1.65
N HIS A 132 -7.81 -0.47 -0.53
CA HIS A 132 -8.07 -1.76 0.09
C HIS A 132 -8.83 -2.70 -0.84
N ASP A 133 -9.92 -2.24 -1.46
CA ASP A 133 -10.70 -3.04 -2.42
C ASP A 133 -9.81 -3.50 -3.59
N GLN A 134 -8.94 -2.61 -4.09
CA GLN A 134 -8.01 -2.95 -5.15
C GLN A 134 -6.93 -3.96 -4.72
N ARG A 135 -6.49 -3.93 -3.44
CA ARG A 135 -5.62 -4.97 -2.86
C ARG A 135 -6.34 -6.31 -2.77
N VAL A 136 -7.60 -6.31 -2.29
CA VAL A 136 -8.45 -7.52 -2.20
C VAL A 136 -8.63 -8.15 -3.58
N ASP A 137 -8.91 -7.35 -4.61
CA ASP A 137 -9.03 -7.84 -6.00
C ASP A 137 -7.73 -8.48 -6.50
N ALA A 138 -6.58 -7.84 -6.23
CA ALA A 138 -5.28 -8.35 -6.66
C ALA A 138 -4.92 -9.67 -5.97
N VAL A 139 -5.16 -9.77 -4.66
CA VAL A 139 -4.97 -11.00 -3.88
C VAL A 139 -5.93 -12.10 -4.35
N SER A 140 -7.17 -11.75 -4.66
CA SER A 140 -8.15 -12.68 -5.22
C SER A 140 -7.67 -13.29 -6.54
N GLU A 141 -7.14 -12.46 -7.45
CA GLU A 141 -6.56 -12.93 -8.71
C GLU A 141 -5.30 -13.80 -8.47
N ALA A 142 -4.46 -13.48 -7.48
CA ALA A 142 -3.31 -14.31 -7.13
C ALA A 142 -3.72 -15.71 -6.64
N MET A 143 -4.78 -15.80 -5.84
CA MET A 143 -5.34 -17.07 -5.38
C MET A 143 -6.02 -17.83 -6.51
N ALA A 144 -6.78 -17.16 -7.38
CA ALA A 144 -7.36 -17.78 -8.57
C ALA A 144 -6.27 -18.35 -9.50
N ARG A 145 -5.16 -17.62 -9.73
CA ARG A 145 -3.99 -18.11 -10.47
C ARG A 145 -3.28 -19.28 -9.79
N SER A 146 -3.56 -19.51 -8.51
CA SER A 146 -3.03 -20.61 -7.71
C SER A 146 -3.96 -21.82 -7.65
N GLY A 147 -5.07 -21.81 -8.41
CA GLY A 147 -6.07 -22.86 -8.38
C GLY A 147 -6.85 -22.91 -7.05
N ARG A 148 -6.98 -21.76 -6.39
CA ARG A 148 -7.68 -21.61 -5.11
C ARG A 148 -8.90 -20.73 -5.27
N ARG A 149 -9.98 -21.07 -4.55
CA ARG A 149 -11.19 -20.25 -4.51
C ARG A 149 -10.90 -18.98 -3.72
N ALA A 150 -11.21 -17.83 -4.31
CA ALA A 150 -11.02 -16.52 -3.72
C ALA A 150 -12.36 -15.82 -3.54
N ARG A 151 -12.90 -15.88 -2.32
CA ARG A 151 -14.09 -15.08 -1.97
C ARG A 151 -13.63 -13.73 -1.41
N PRO A 152 -14.21 -12.60 -1.83
CA PRO A 152 -13.75 -11.28 -1.41
C PRO A 152 -13.67 -11.10 0.11
N ASP A 153 -14.70 -11.55 0.85
CA ASP A 153 -14.76 -11.52 2.32
C ASP A 153 -13.61 -12.28 2.98
N MET A 154 -13.25 -13.44 2.45
CA MET A 154 -12.12 -14.24 2.96
C MET A 154 -10.76 -13.64 2.56
N MET A 155 -10.66 -12.99 1.41
CA MET A 155 -9.43 -12.32 0.97
C MET A 155 -9.18 -11.05 1.78
N THR A 156 -10.23 -10.34 2.18
CA THR A 156 -10.18 -9.29 3.18
C THR A 156 -9.67 -9.82 4.53
N ALA A 157 -10.21 -10.93 5.02
CA ALA A 157 -9.74 -11.54 6.27
C ALA A 157 -8.26 -11.98 6.20
N LEU A 158 -7.84 -12.53 5.05
CA LEU A 158 -6.44 -12.90 4.80
C LEU A 158 -5.53 -11.66 4.85
N LEU A 159 -5.92 -10.56 4.20
CA LEU A 159 -5.17 -9.30 4.26
C LEU A 159 -5.04 -8.78 5.70
N TYR A 160 -6.10 -8.85 6.50
CA TYR A 160 -6.04 -8.46 7.92
C TYR A 160 -5.10 -9.35 8.74
N ALA A 161 -5.06 -10.66 8.45
CA ALA A 161 -4.11 -11.57 9.10
C ALA A 161 -2.66 -11.21 8.73
N VAL A 162 -2.39 -10.90 7.45
CA VAL A 162 -1.08 -10.42 6.99
C VAL A 162 -0.70 -9.12 7.67
N ASP A 163 -1.59 -8.12 7.66
CA ASP A 163 -1.33 -6.81 8.27
C ASP A 163 -1.06 -6.95 9.78
N GLY A 164 -1.82 -7.79 10.48
CA GLY A 164 -1.60 -8.11 11.89
C GLY A 164 -0.25 -8.78 12.15
N ALA A 165 0.15 -9.74 11.31
CA ALA A 165 1.43 -10.42 11.41
C ALA A 165 2.61 -9.45 11.22
N VAL A 166 2.54 -8.56 10.21
CA VAL A 166 3.59 -7.56 9.97
C VAL A 166 3.70 -6.58 11.13
N VAL A 167 2.57 -6.04 11.61
CA VAL A 167 2.58 -5.09 12.74
C VAL A 167 3.11 -5.75 14.02
N SER A 168 2.73 -7.00 14.28
CA SER A 168 3.24 -7.76 15.43
C SER A 168 4.77 -7.95 15.35
N ALA A 169 5.29 -8.29 14.17
CA ALA A 169 6.72 -8.47 13.93
C ALA A 169 7.54 -7.18 14.09
N LEU A 170 6.93 -5.99 13.94
CA LEU A 170 7.63 -4.72 14.17
C LEU A 170 7.95 -4.45 15.65
N ILE A 171 7.22 -5.09 16.57
CA ILE A 171 7.30 -4.87 18.02
C ILE A 171 8.14 -5.94 18.71
N GLY A 172 8.07 -7.18 18.22
CA GLY A 172 8.79 -8.31 18.83
C GLY A 172 10.28 -8.37 18.48
N ASP A 173 11.07 -9.01 19.35
CA ASP A 173 12.47 -9.39 19.09
C ASP A 173 12.60 -10.72 18.31
N GLY A 174 11.47 -11.23 17.81
CA GLY A 174 11.35 -12.55 17.18
C GLY A 174 11.59 -12.54 15.67
N ASP A 175 10.90 -13.45 14.98
CA ASP A 175 11.00 -13.61 13.53
C ASP A 175 10.61 -12.33 12.77
N GLY A 176 11.22 -12.12 11.61
CA GLY A 176 10.97 -10.97 10.76
C GLY A 176 9.54 -10.93 10.20
N PRO A 177 9.14 -9.82 9.56
CA PRO A 177 7.82 -9.68 8.96
C PRO A 177 7.46 -10.77 7.96
N ARG A 178 8.43 -11.23 7.15
CA ARG A 178 8.19 -12.27 6.14
C ARG A 178 7.88 -13.61 6.77
N GLU A 179 8.69 -14.01 7.74
CA GLU A 179 8.54 -15.26 8.48
C GLU A 179 7.22 -15.26 9.27
N SER A 180 6.90 -14.15 9.94
CA SER A 180 5.65 -13.99 10.68
C SER A 180 4.41 -14.09 9.78
N VAL A 181 4.48 -13.47 8.59
CA VAL A 181 3.41 -13.56 7.58
C VAL A 181 3.30 -14.97 7.02
N HIS A 182 4.42 -15.61 6.71
CA HIS A 182 4.43 -16.99 6.19
C HIS A 182 3.77 -17.95 7.20
N ALA A 183 4.23 -17.92 8.46
CA ALA A 183 3.69 -18.77 9.52
C ALA A 183 2.17 -18.57 9.68
N THR A 184 1.72 -17.31 9.69
CA THR A 184 0.29 -16.98 9.76
C THR A 184 -0.50 -17.53 8.56
N LEU A 185 0.04 -17.38 7.36
CA LEU A 185 -0.65 -17.74 6.12
C LEU A 185 -0.79 -19.25 5.95
N VAL A 186 0.24 -20.04 6.27
CA VAL A 186 0.19 -21.51 6.15
C VAL A 186 -0.98 -22.10 6.93
N ASP A 187 -1.25 -21.56 8.13
CA ASP A 187 -2.32 -22.05 9.01
C ASP A 187 -3.74 -21.70 8.52
N VAL A 188 -3.90 -20.57 7.81
CA VAL A 188 -5.22 -20.04 7.46
C VAL A 188 -5.59 -20.19 5.99
N ILE A 189 -4.63 -20.41 5.09
CA ILE A 189 -4.86 -20.33 3.64
C ILE A 189 -5.81 -21.41 3.13
N ASP A 190 -5.82 -22.61 3.70
CA ASP A 190 -6.74 -23.67 3.29
C ASP A 190 -8.18 -23.41 3.76
N VAL A 191 -8.36 -22.61 4.81
CA VAL A 191 -9.66 -22.15 5.29
C VAL A 191 -10.17 -20.98 4.46
N LEU A 192 -9.32 -19.97 4.25
CA LEU A 192 -9.69 -18.70 3.61
C LEU A 192 -9.68 -18.77 2.08
N ALA A 193 -8.80 -19.60 1.51
CA ALA A 193 -8.63 -19.80 0.07
C ALA A 193 -8.50 -21.29 -0.28
N PRO A 194 -9.54 -22.12 -0.03
CA PRO A 194 -9.46 -23.55 -0.27
C PRO A 194 -9.17 -23.85 -1.74
N ILE A 195 -8.52 -24.98 -2.00
CA ILE A 195 -8.27 -25.45 -3.36
C ILE A 195 -9.60 -25.54 -4.13
N ASP A 196 -9.61 -24.99 -5.34
CA ASP A 196 -10.72 -25.19 -6.25
C ASP A 196 -10.67 -26.63 -6.78
N GLN A 197 -11.71 -27.40 -6.48
CA GLN A 197 -11.82 -28.80 -6.90
C GLN A 197 -12.35 -28.94 -8.34
N ARG A 198 -12.69 -27.83 -8.99
CA ARG A 198 -13.22 -27.79 -10.37
C ARG A 198 -12.13 -27.59 -11.43
N ILE A 199 -10.89 -27.39 -11.01
CA ILE A 199 -9.70 -27.17 -11.85
C ILE A 199 -8.72 -28.31 -11.59
#